data_AF-A0AAN0KSQ3-F1
#
_entry.id   AF-A0AAN0KSQ3-F1
#
_cell.length_a   1.000
_cell.length_b   1.000
_cell.length_c   1.000
_cell.angle_alpha   90.00
_cell.angle_beta   90.00
_cell.angle_gamma   90.00
#
_symmetry.space_group_name_H-M   'P 1'
#
loop_
_entity.id
_entity.type
_entity.pdbx_description
1 polymer ?
#
loop_
_entity_poly.entity_id
_entity_poly.type
_entity_poly.pdbx_seq_one_letter_code
_entity_poly.pdbx_strand_id
1 'polypeptide(L)' 'MANYFVCLADQLPCPDQSQVLVTEIGVEDFGAIGITPGTVGMAFTLGFGMVFSIAVMGLVVGWLVRVIRGI' A
#
# COMPACT_ATOMS: atom_id res chain seq x y z
N MET A 1 16.32 -1.91 -13.18
CA MET A 1 15.06 -2.48 -13.71
C MET A 1 15.07 -3.94 -13.30
N ALA A 2 14.23 -4.34 -12.35
CA ALA A 2 14.23 -5.69 -11.79
C ALA A 2 13.20 -6.53 -12.57
N ASN A 3 13.69 -7.51 -13.33
CA ASN A 3 12.85 -8.45 -14.06
C ASN A 3 12.45 -9.57 -13.09
N TYR A 4 11.15 -9.83 -12.95
CA TYR A 4 10.61 -10.93 -12.16
C TYR A 4 10.09 -12.02 -13.10
N PHE A 5 10.32 -13.28 -12.71
CA PHE A 5 9.89 -14.46 -13.46
C PHE A 5 8.79 -15.17 -12.66
N VAL A 6 7.68 -15.47 -13.31
CA VAL A 6 6.55 -16.22 -12.72
C VAL A 6 6.41 -17.55 -13.46
N CYS A 7 6.06 -18.60 -12.72
CA CYS A 7 5.84 -19.93 -13.30
C CYS A 7 4.39 -20.08 -13.78
N LEU A 8 4.18 -20.60 -14.99
CA LEU A 8 2.84 -20.79 -15.57
C LEU A 8 2.04 -21.94 -14.94
N ALA A 9 2.66 -22.81 -14.15
CA ALA A 9 2.02 -23.94 -13.51
C ALA A 9 2.40 -23.99 -12.02
N ASP A 10 1.44 -24.34 -11.16
CA ASP A 10 1.59 -24.55 -9.69
C ASP A 10 2.47 -25.77 -9.37
N GLN A 11 3.69 -25.80 -9.89
CA GLN A 11 4.67 -26.85 -9.64
C GLN A 11 6.01 -26.22 -9.27
N LEU A 12 6.37 -26.30 -7.99
CA LEU A 12 7.73 -26.02 -7.52
C LEU A 12 8.52 -27.34 -7.40
N PRO A 13 9.78 -27.41 -7.87
CA PRO A 13 10.55 -26.40 -8.59
C PRO A 13 10.20 -26.29 -10.08
N CYS A 14 10.16 -25.06 -10.61
CA CYS A 14 9.75 -24.81 -11.98
C CYS A 14 10.85 -25.18 -12.99
N PRO A 15 10.56 -25.95 -14.05
CA PRO A 15 11.52 -26.27 -15.10
C PRO A 15 11.85 -25.04 -15.97
N ASP A 16 13.09 -24.96 -16.46
CA ASP A 16 13.61 -23.80 -17.21
C ASP A 16 12.81 -23.43 -18.47
N GLN A 17 11.94 -24.32 -18.97
CA GLN A 17 11.12 -24.09 -20.15
C GLN A 17 9.74 -23.46 -19.85
N SER A 18 9.36 -23.33 -18.56
CA SER A 18 8.09 -22.73 -18.15
C SER A 18 8.24 -21.38 -17.45
N GLN A 19 9.43 -20.78 -17.50
CA GLN A 19 9.68 -19.43 -17.01
C GLN A 19 9.36 -18.42 -18.13
N VAL A 20 8.43 -17.50 -17.86
CA VAL A 20 8.12 -16.40 -18.79
C VAL A 20 8.60 -15.10 -18.18
N LEU A 21 9.39 -14.35 -18.96
CA LEU A 21 9.86 -13.01 -18.62
C LEU A 21 8.67 -12.05 -18.79
N VAL A 22 8.09 -11.58 -17.69
CA VAL A 22 6.98 -10.64 -17.73
C VAL A 22 7.55 -9.24 -18.02
N THR A 23 7.47 -8.81 -19.28
CA THR A 23 7.99 -7.50 -19.74
C THR A 23 7.00 -6.36 -19.60
N GLU A 24 5.73 -6.66 -19.33
CA GLU A 24 4.67 -5.68 -19.11
C GLU A 24 3.87 -6.07 -17.87
N ILE A 25 3.76 -5.15 -16.92
CA ILE A 25 2.90 -5.25 -15.72
C ILE A 25 1.44 -5.27 -16.18
N GLY A 26 0.89 -6.46 -16.38
CA GLY A 26 -0.54 -6.64 -16.64
C GLY A 26 -1.35 -6.44 -15.37
N VAL A 27 -2.66 -6.19 -15.50
CA VAL A 27 -3.59 -6.13 -14.35
C VAL A 27 -3.60 -7.42 -13.51
N GLU A 28 -3.11 -8.50 -14.09
CA GLU A 28 -3.04 -9.86 -13.55
C GLU A 28 -1.85 -10.03 -12.58
N ASP A 29 -0.76 -9.29 -12.78
CA ASP A 29 0.44 -9.33 -11.93
C ASP A 29 0.27 -8.61 -10.59
N PHE A 30 -0.67 -7.65 -10.50
CA PHE A 30 -0.96 -6.99 -9.22
C PHE A 30 -1.49 -7.99 -8.18
N GLY A 31 -2.22 -9.02 -8.61
CA GLY A 31 -2.64 -10.13 -7.75
C GLY A 31 -1.46 -10.97 -7.24
N ALA A 32 -0.48 -11.25 -8.10
CA ALA A 32 0.72 -12.01 -7.75
C ALA A 32 1.67 -11.24 -6.81
N ILE A 33 1.68 -9.91 -6.90
CA ILE A 33 2.50 -9.01 -6.05
C ILE A 33 1.72 -8.61 -4.76
N GLY A 34 0.47 -9.03 -4.61
CA GLY A 34 -0.38 -8.72 -3.43
C GLY A 34 -0.98 -7.30 -3.43
N ILE A 35 -0.86 -6.58 -4.55
CA ILE A 35 -1.54 -5.31 -4.79
C ILE A 35 -2.96 -5.64 -5.25
N THR A 36 -3.87 -5.86 -4.30
CA THR A 36 -5.30 -6.00 -4.58
C THR A 36 -6.00 -4.66 -4.34
N PRO A 37 -7.19 -4.42 -4.93
CA PRO A 37 -7.97 -3.23 -4.63
C PRO A 37 -8.19 -3.02 -3.11
N GLY A 38 -8.25 -4.12 -2.35
CA GLY A 38 -8.32 -4.09 -0.89
C GLY A 38 -7.04 -3.54 -0.23
N THR A 39 -5.85 -3.94 -0.69
CA THR A 39 -4.59 -3.46 -0.09
C THR A 39 -4.32 -1.98 -0.40
N VAL A 40 -4.70 -1.51 -1.59
CA VAL A 40 -4.65 -0.09 -1.93
C VAL A 40 -5.59 0.73 -1.05
N GLY A 41 -6.82 0.25 -0.83
CA GLY A 41 -7.78 0.88 0.07
C GLY A 41 -7.25 0.97 1.51
N MET A 42 -6.67 -0.10 2.03
CA MET A 42 -6.07 -0.14 3.38
C MET A 42 -4.87 0.81 3.52
N ALA A 43 -4.02 0.90 2.50
CA ALA A 43 -2.88 1.83 2.52
C ALA A 43 -3.35 3.30 2.52
N PHE A 44 -4.39 3.61 1.73
CA PHE A 44 -4.97 4.95 1.68
C PHE A 44 -5.63 5.35 3.00
N THR A 45 -6.40 4.45 3.61
CA THR A 45 -7.08 4.75 4.89
C THR A 45 -6.08 4.91 6.04
N LEU A 46 -5.02 4.11 6.08
CA LEU A 46 -3.93 4.28 7.05
C LEU A 46 -3.20 5.61 6.87
N GLY A 47 -2.83 5.95 5.64
CA GLY A 47 -2.14 7.21 5.34
C GLY A 47 -3.00 8.43 5.71
N PHE A 48 -4.27 8.43 5.29
CA PHE A 48 -5.20 9.50 5.63
C PHE A 48 -5.44 9.58 7.15
N GLY A 49 -5.61 8.44 7.81
CA GLY A 49 -5.79 8.35 9.26
C GLY A 49 -4.64 8.96 10.06
N MET A 50 -3.39 8.70 9.66
CA MET A 50 -2.22 9.31 10.30
C MET A 50 -2.23 10.83 10.18
N VAL A 51 -2.39 11.37 8.97
CA VAL A 51 -2.37 12.82 8.75
C VAL A 51 -3.54 13.50 9.47
N PHE A 52 -4.72 12.90 9.41
CA PHE A 52 -5.91 13.42 10.10
C PHE A 52 -5.72 13.44 11.62
N SER A 53 -5.12 12.39 12.20
CA SER A 53 -4.87 12.33 13.64
C SER A 53 -3.94 13.47 14.12
N ILE A 54 -2.89 13.76 13.35
CA ILE A 54 -1.94 14.85 13.65
C ILE A 54 -2.64 16.21 13.56
N ALA A 55 -3.48 16.40 12.52
CA ALA A 55 -4.23 17.64 12.34
C ALA A 55 -5.21 17.90 13.50
N VAL A 56 -5.94 16.87 13.93
CA VAL A 56 -6.85 16.95 15.09
C VAL A 56 -6.07 17.27 16.36
N MET A 57 -4.93 16.63 16.58
CA MET A 57 -4.10 16.89 17.75
C MET A 57 -3.62 18.36 17.79
N GLY A 58 -3.20 18.93 16.66
CA GLY A 58 -2.87 20.35 16.57
C GLY A 58 -4.05 21.27 16.87
N LEU A 59 -5.25 20.91 16.39
CA LEU A 59 -6.48 21.66 16.64
C LEU A 59 -6.84 21.65 18.14
N VAL A 60 -6.78 20.48 18.79
CA VAL A 60 -7.04 20.33 20.23
C VAL A 60 -6.05 21.15 21.05
N VAL A 61 -4.75 21.06 20.75
CA VAL A 61 -3.72 21.85 21.45
C VAL A 61 -3.96 23.35 21.28
N GLY A 62 -4.26 23.81 20.06
CA GLY A 62 -4.58 25.20 19.80
C GLY A 62 -5.82 25.68 20.55
N TRP A 63 -6.86 24.84 20.62
CA TRP A 63 -8.08 25.13 21.37
C TRP A 63 -7.82 25.23 22.87
N LEU A 64 -7.02 24.32 23.42
CA LEU A 64 -6.61 24.30 24.83
C LEU A 64 -5.86 25.58 25.22
N VAL A 65 -4.89 26.00 24.41
CA VAL A 65 -4.14 27.26 24.65
C VAL A 65 -5.08 28.47 24.59
N ARG A 66 -6.04 28.48 23.67
CA ARG A 66 -7.02 29.57 23.55
C ARG A 66 -7.93 29.66 24.77
N VAL A 67 -8.37 28.51 25.31
CA VAL A 67 -9.19 28.48 26.54
C VAL A 67 -8.38 28.96 27.74
N ILE A 68 -7.14 28.48 27.91
CA ILE A 68 -6.27 28.91 29.02
C ILE A 68 -5.99 30.41 28.97
N ARG A 69 -5.78 30.98 27.78
CA ARG A 69 -5.52 32.42 27.62
C ARG A 69 -6.78 33.30 27.69
N GLY A 70 -7.96 32.70 27.57
CA GLY A 70 -9.25 33.40 27.59
C GLY A 70 -9.93 33.41 28.96
N ILE A 71 -9.41 32.61 29.91
CA ILE A 71 -9.74 32.63 31.34
C ILE A 71 -8.79 33.61 32.04
#